data_AF-A0A3P7K7V9-F1
#
_entry.id   AF-A0A3P7K7V9-F1
#
_cell.length_a   1.000
_cell.length_b   1.000
_cell.length_c   1.000
_cell.angle_alpha   90.00
_cell.angle_beta   90.00
_cell.angle_gamma   90.00
#
_symmetry.space_group_name_H-M   'P 1'
#
loop_
_entity.id
_entity.type
_entity.pdbx_description
1 polymer ?
#
loop_
_entity_poly.entity_id
_entity_poly.type
_entity_poly.pdbx_seq_one_letter_code
_entity_poly.pdbx_strand_id
1 'polypeptide(L)'
;MANTFQAVKGGVAKLNTGFHIPLIGLGTYKITGDQVKPAVDAALSCGYRMFDTAKYYVNEPELGDALEELLPKYNLKRTDIFITTKFFPDANDPAAAANKLVAESLNRLKT
;
A
#
# COMPACT_ATOMS: atom_id res chain seq x y z
N MET A 1 -16.10 8.88 7.43
CA MET A 1 -14.89 9.30 8.18
C MET A 1 -14.35 10.59 7.58
N ALA A 2 -13.59 11.39 8.34
CA ALA A 2 -12.93 12.59 7.82
C ALA A 2 -11.86 12.21 6.78
N ASN A 3 -11.62 13.11 5.81
CA ASN A 3 -10.55 12.92 4.83
C ASN A 3 -9.18 13.07 5.52
N THR A 4 -8.42 11.98 5.63
CA THR A 4 -7.07 11.95 6.22
C THR A 4 -5.98 12.41 5.25
N PHE A 5 -6.30 12.56 3.96
CA PHE A 5 -5.33 12.86 2.89
C PHE A 5 -5.29 14.35 2.51
N GLN A 6 -5.09 15.24 3.49
CA GLN A 6 -5.19 16.70 3.29
C GLN A 6 -4.09 17.34 2.40
N ALA A 7 -3.16 16.57 1.82
CA ALA A 7 -2.07 17.10 0.99
C ALA A 7 -1.64 16.16 -0.16
N VAL A 8 -2.55 15.31 -0.67
CA VAL A 8 -2.24 14.40 -1.79
C VAL A 8 -2.14 15.16 -3.10
N LYS A 9 -1.02 14.99 -3.83
CA LYS A 9 -0.92 15.44 -5.22
C LYS A 9 -1.76 14.55 -6.13
N GLY A 10 -2.55 15.17 -7.01
CA GLY A 10 -3.46 14.47 -7.92
C GLY A 10 -4.88 14.28 -7.40
N GLY A 11 -5.17 14.66 -6.15
CA GLY A 11 -6.53 14.63 -5.57
C GLY A 11 -6.93 13.28 -4.99
N VAL A 12 -8.16 13.24 -4.45
CA VAL A 12 -8.74 12.07 -3.77
C VAL A 12 -10.19 11.84 -4.21
N ALA A 13 -10.62 10.59 -4.21
CA ALA A 13 -12.01 10.20 -4.39
C ALA A 13 -12.58 9.57 -3.12
N LYS A 14 -13.87 9.79 -2.86
CA LYS A 14 -14.60 9.11 -1.78
C LYS A 14 -15.16 7.79 -2.31
N LEU A 15 -14.82 6.69 -1.66
CA LEU A 15 -15.36 5.36 -1.95
C LEU A 15 -16.77 5.21 -1.37
N ASN A 16 -17.53 4.23 -1.87
CA ASN A 16 -18.85 3.88 -1.34
C ASN A 16 -18.80 3.43 0.14
N THR A 17 -17.65 2.93 0.59
CA THR A 17 -17.35 2.60 1.99
C THR A 17 -17.18 3.83 2.89
N GLY A 18 -17.13 5.03 2.31
CA GLY A 18 -16.93 6.30 3.03
C GLY A 18 -15.48 6.64 3.35
N PHE A 19 -14.52 5.77 3.01
CA PHE A 19 -13.09 6.09 3.01
C PHE A 19 -12.71 6.93 1.79
N HIS A 20 -11.57 7.60 1.85
CA HIS A 20 -10.99 8.32 0.72
C HIS A 20 -9.83 7.52 0.15
N ILE A 21 -9.66 7.55 -1.17
CA ILE A 21 -8.55 6.93 -1.90
C ILE A 21 -7.83 8.00 -2.72
N PRO A 22 -6.48 8.07 -2.69
CA PRO A 22 -5.71 8.89 -3.62
C PRO A 22 -5.98 8.51 -5.09
N LEU A 23 -6.10 9.49 -5.97
CA LEU A 23 -6.36 9.24 -7.40
C LEU A 23 -5.13 8.71 -8.14
N ILE A 24 -3.94 8.94 -7.60
CA ILE A 24 -2.66 8.51 -8.18
C ILE A 24 -1.90 7.68 -7.15
N GLY A 25 -1.37 6.53 -7.59
CA GLY A 25 -0.58 5.62 -6.76
C GLY A 25 0.57 5.00 -7.52
N LEU A 26 1.56 4.49 -6.78
CA LEU A 26 2.68 3.74 -7.33
C LEU A 26 2.28 2.27 -7.44
N GLY A 27 2.29 1.71 -8.66
CA GLY A 27 2.20 0.28 -8.87
C GLY A 27 3.55 -0.40 -8.61
N THR A 28 3.56 -1.48 -7.84
CA THR A 28 4.80 -2.15 -7.44
C THR A 28 5.13 -3.41 -8.24
N TYR A 29 4.33 -3.78 -9.24
CA TYR A 29 4.61 -4.96 -10.06
C TYR A 29 5.98 -4.85 -10.75
N LYS A 30 6.80 -5.90 -10.63
CA LYS A 30 8.18 -6.00 -11.14
C LYS A 30 9.20 -5.02 -10.54
N ILE A 31 8.86 -4.29 -9.49
CA ILE A 31 9.85 -3.57 -8.68
C ILE A 31 10.34 -4.55 -7.62
N THR A 32 11.57 -5.04 -7.72
CA THR A 32 12.06 -6.13 -6.86
C THR A 32 13.41 -5.80 -6.25
N GLY A 33 13.71 -6.42 -5.11
CA GLY A 33 14.99 -6.32 -4.44
C GLY A 33 15.36 -4.88 -4.08
N ASP A 34 16.58 -4.51 -4.45
CA ASP A 34 17.21 -3.20 -4.20
C ASP A 34 16.52 -2.03 -4.91
N GLN A 35 15.62 -2.27 -5.86
CA GLN A 35 14.85 -1.23 -6.55
C GLN A 35 13.64 -0.72 -5.73
N VAL A 36 13.13 -1.51 -4.78
CA VAL A 36 11.88 -1.21 -4.06
C VAL A 36 12.02 0.08 -3.25
N LYS A 37 13.04 0.17 -2.40
CA LYS A 37 13.23 1.31 -1.51
C LYS A 37 13.46 2.63 -2.28
N PRO A 38 14.35 2.72 -3.30
CA PRO A 38 14.48 3.93 -4.11
C PRO A 38 13.18 4.35 -4.81
N ALA A 39 12.39 3.40 -5.32
CA ALA A 39 11.12 3.70 -5.97
C ALA A 39 10.09 4.27 -4.96
N VAL A 40 10.01 3.68 -3.76
CA VAL A 40 9.14 4.16 -2.68
C VAL A 40 9.57 5.55 -2.21
N ASP A 41 10.88 5.77 -2.01
CA ASP A 41 11.44 7.07 -1.60
C ASP A 41 11.12 8.17 -2.62
N ALA A 42 11.34 7.88 -3.90
CA ALA A 42 11.00 8.79 -4.99
C ALA A 42 9.49 9.10 -4.99
N ALA A 43 8.63 8.10 -4.89
CA ALA A 43 7.18 8.30 -4.87
C ALA A 43 6.73 9.18 -3.68
N LEU A 44 7.22 8.90 -2.46
CA LEU A 44 6.91 9.69 -1.28
C LEU A 44 7.36 11.15 -1.45
N SER A 45 8.56 11.37 -1.98
CA SER A 45 9.11 12.70 -2.28
C SER A 45 8.28 13.48 -3.31
N CYS A 46 7.71 12.79 -4.29
CA CYS A 46 6.83 13.39 -5.28
C CYS A 46 5.41 13.68 -4.76
N GLY A 47 5.06 13.20 -3.57
CA GLY A 47 3.76 13.41 -2.94
C GLY A 47 2.76 12.26 -3.10
N TYR A 48 3.21 11.07 -3.52
CA TYR A 48 2.36 9.88 -3.58
C TYR A 48 1.97 9.43 -2.18
N ARG A 49 0.72 9.02 -2.02
CA ARG A 49 0.18 8.45 -0.78
C ARG A 49 -0.56 7.13 -1.00
N MET A 50 -0.48 6.57 -2.20
CA MET A 50 -1.06 5.27 -2.52
C MET A 50 0.01 4.34 -3.10
N PHE A 51 0.05 3.10 -2.59
CA PHE A 51 0.87 2.02 -3.11
C PHE A 51 -0.04 0.86 -3.50
N ASP A 52 0.02 0.47 -4.76
CA ASP A 52 -0.70 -0.68 -5.31
C ASP A 52 0.25 -1.87 -5.39
N THR A 53 0.00 -2.89 -4.57
CA THR A 53 0.77 -4.13 -4.50
C THR A 53 -0.12 -5.35 -4.74
N ALA A 54 0.48 -6.52 -4.69
CA ALA A 54 -0.21 -7.80 -4.63
C ALA A 54 0.70 -8.82 -3.94
N LYS A 55 0.09 -9.79 -3.25
CA LYS A 55 0.80 -10.87 -2.58
C LYS A 55 1.79 -11.61 -3.49
N TYR A 56 1.42 -11.78 -4.75
CA TYR A 56 2.17 -12.53 -5.74
C TYR A 56 3.19 -11.69 -6.52
N TYR A 57 3.30 -10.39 -6.23
CA TYR A 57 4.44 -9.60 -6.71
C TYR A 57 5.71 -9.88 -5.91
N VAL A 58 5.59 -10.65 -4.80
CA VAL A 58 6.69 -11.14 -3.96
C VAL A 58 7.62 -10.04 -3.46
N ASN A 59 7.09 -8.82 -3.29
CA ASN A 59 7.81 -7.64 -2.83
C ASN A 59 7.08 -6.88 -1.70
N GLU A 60 6.03 -7.47 -1.10
CA GLU A 60 5.34 -6.89 0.06
C GLU A 60 6.24 -6.71 1.29
N PRO A 61 7.15 -7.66 1.63
CA PRO A 61 8.10 -7.46 2.74
C PRO A 61 8.98 -6.23 2.54
N GLU A 62 9.56 -6.07 1.35
CA GLU A 62 10.43 -4.96 1.00
C GLU A 62 9.67 -3.63 0.96
N LEU A 63 8.41 -3.64 0.52
CA LEU A 63 7.55 -2.46 0.60
C LEU A 63 7.24 -2.09 2.05
N GLY A 64 6.95 -3.06 2.91
CA GLY A 64 6.74 -2.86 4.34
C GLY A 64 7.95 -2.24 5.03
N ASP A 65 9.13 -2.81 4.81
CA ASP A 65 10.41 -2.29 5.30
C ASP A 65 10.66 -0.85 4.81
N ALA A 66 10.47 -0.60 3.52
CA ALA A 66 10.67 0.73 2.95
C ALA A 66 9.70 1.77 3.53
N LEU A 67 8.43 1.44 3.72
CA LEU A 67 7.46 2.37 4.32
C LEU A 67 7.78 2.63 5.80
N GLU A 68 8.09 1.60 6.58
CA GLU A 68 8.47 1.76 7.98
C GLU A 68 9.66 2.73 8.15
N GLU A 69 10.67 2.60 7.30
CA GLU A 69 11.86 3.46 7.34
C GLU A 69 11.61 4.87 6.81
N LEU A 70 10.88 5.00 5.69
CA LEU A 70 10.81 6.26 4.94
C LEU A 70 9.68 7.19 5.37
N LEU A 71 8.59 6.68 5.96
CA LEU A 71 7.50 7.57 6.37
C LEU A 71 7.94 8.67 7.37
N PRO A 72 8.75 8.38 8.41
CA PRO A 72 9.29 9.40 9.31
C PRO A 72 10.12 10.48 8.59
N LYS A 73 10.91 10.10 7.57
CA LYS A 73 11.72 11.02 6.74
C LYS A 73 10.86 12.11 6.08
N TYR A 74 9.61 11.79 5.74
CA TYR A 74 8.65 12.72 5.12
C TYR A 74 7.62 13.28 6.10
N ASN A 75 7.79 13.08 7.42
CA ASN A 75 6.83 13.44 8.46
C ASN A 75 5.43 12.84 8.20
N LEU A 76 5.40 11.60 7.73
CA LEU A 76 4.19 10.83 7.45
C LEU A 76 4.02 9.71 8.47
N LYS A 77 2.76 9.30 8.66
CA LYS A 77 2.34 8.17 9.47
C LYS A 77 1.67 7.11 8.60
N ARG A 78 1.45 5.92 9.16
CA ARG A 78 0.72 4.85 8.46
C ARG A 78 -0.66 5.30 7.98
N THR A 79 -1.37 6.12 8.76
CA THR A 79 -2.69 6.68 8.41
C THR A 79 -2.68 7.62 7.20
N ASP A 80 -1.50 8.09 6.79
CA ASP A 80 -1.33 8.97 5.65
C ASP A 80 -1.10 8.19 4.35
N ILE A 81 -1.11 6.85 4.41
CA ILE A 81 -0.85 5.96 3.27
C ILE A 81 -2.07 5.07 3.00
N PHE A 82 -2.44 4.98 1.73
CA PHE A 82 -3.39 4.00 1.22
C PHE A 82 -2.60 2.84 0.61
N ILE A 83 -2.84 1.61 1.07
CA ILE A 83 -2.21 0.42 0.50
C ILE A 83 -3.30 -0.48 -0.06
N THR A 84 -3.15 -0.85 -1.32
CA THR A 84 -4.00 -1.85 -1.98
C THR A 84 -3.20 -3.12 -2.16
N THR A 85 -3.71 -4.25 -1.69
CA THR A 85 -3.15 -5.58 -2.02
C THR A 85 -4.20 -6.47 -2.68
N LYS A 86 -3.72 -7.53 -3.32
CA LYS A 86 -4.51 -8.47 -4.12
C LYS A 86 -4.02 -9.89 -3.84
N PHE A 87 -4.94 -10.83 -3.82
CA PHE A 87 -4.67 -12.26 -3.67
C PHE A 87 -5.58 -13.06 -4.61
N PHE A 88 -5.20 -14.29 -4.92
CA PHE A 88 -6.06 -15.19 -5.69
C PHE A 88 -7.08 -15.84 -4.75
N PRO A 89 -8.36 -15.91 -5.14
CA PRO A 89 -9.36 -16.63 -4.38
C PRO A 89 -9.10 -18.14 -4.43
N ASP A 90 -9.40 -18.83 -3.34
CA ASP A 90 -9.48 -20.29 -3.32
C ASP A 90 -10.89 -20.73 -3.72
N ALA A 91 -11.00 -21.81 -4.50
CA ALA A 91 -12.29 -22.29 -5.01
C ALA A 91 -13.07 -23.15 -4.00
N ASN A 92 -12.41 -23.74 -3.00
CA ASN A 92 -13.02 -24.66 -2.05
C ASN A 92 -13.53 -23.92 -0.81
N ASP A 93 -12.70 -23.05 -0.21
CA ASP A 93 -13.09 -22.21 0.92
C ASP A 93 -12.58 -20.76 0.75
N PRO A 94 -13.32 -19.93 -0.01
CA PRO A 94 -12.91 -18.56 -0.31
C PRO A 94 -12.75 -17.68 0.95
N ALA A 95 -13.56 -17.91 1.98
CA ALA A 95 -13.58 -17.07 3.17
C ALA A 95 -12.36 -17.36 4.07
N ALA A 96 -12.08 -18.64 4.34
CA ALA A 96 -10.90 -19.02 5.10
C ALA A 96 -9.61 -18.62 4.37
N ALA A 97 -9.56 -18.80 3.05
CA ALA A 97 -8.44 -18.36 2.23
C ALA A 97 -8.25 -16.84 2.29
N ALA A 98 -9.31 -16.05 2.12
CA ALA A 98 -9.22 -14.60 2.21
C ALA A 98 -8.66 -14.14 3.57
N ASN A 99 -9.19 -14.67 4.68
CA ASN A 99 -8.70 -14.32 6.02
C ASN A 99 -7.21 -14.62 6.20
N LYS A 100 -6.77 -15.82 5.79
CA LYS A 100 -5.37 -16.22 5.85
C LYS A 100 -4.48 -15.32 4.98
N LEU A 101 -4.87 -15.11 3.72
CA LEU A 101 -4.05 -14.39 2.76
C LEU A 101 -3.91 -12.91 3.11
N VAL A 102 -4.99 -12.30 3.62
CA VAL A 102 -4.99 -10.93 4.15
C VAL A 102 -4.08 -10.82 5.37
N ALA A 103 -4.20 -11.72 6.35
CA ALA A 103 -3.35 -11.71 7.55
C ALA A 103 -1.85 -11.82 7.22
N GLU A 104 -1.51 -12.68 6.27
CA GLU A 104 -0.13 -12.80 5.79
C GLU A 104 0.37 -11.52 5.10
N SER A 105 -0.46 -10.86 4.28
CA SER A 105 -0.08 -9.60 3.64
C SER A 105 0.05 -8.45 4.64
N LEU A 106 -0.83 -8.38 5.66
CA LEU A 106 -0.69 -7.42 6.76
C LEU A 106 0.65 -7.58 7.48
N ASN A 107 1.03 -8.82 7.81
CA ASN A 107 2.31 -9.11 8.46
C ASN A 107 3.50 -8.69 7.58
N ARG A 108 3.48 -9.00 6.28
CA ARG A 108 4.55 -8.61 5.34
C ARG A 108 4.66 -7.11 5.16
N LEU A 109 3.52 -6.42 5.08
CA LEU A 109 3.44 -4.96 4.90
C LEU A 109 3.65 -4.17 6.20
N LYS A 110 3.79 -4.86 7.35
CA LYS A 110 3.97 -4.26 8.68
C LYS A 110 2.88 -3.24 9.03
N THR A 111 1.61 -3.60 8.82
CA THR A 111 0.46 -2.71 9.04
C THR A 111 -0.75 -3.38 9.66
#